data_AF-A0A5C4IV84-F1
#
_entry.id   AF-A0A5C4IV84-F1
#
_cell.length_a   1.000
_cell.length_b   1.000
_cell.length_c   1.000
_cell.angle_alpha   90.00
_cell.angle_beta   90.00
_cell.angle_gamma   90.00
#
_symmetry.space_group_name_H-M   'P 1'
#
loop_
_entity.id
_entity.type
_entity.pdbx_description
1 polymer ?
#
loop_
_entity_poly.entity_id
_entity_poly.type
_entity_poly.pdbx_seq_one_letter_code
_entity_poly.pdbx_strand_id
1 'polypeptide(L)'
;MVEVLPFPFATLDEFKQRWPDFPAGADAHATILLEDASQFILDMVPAAGGATESTRRRILCQVVKRSMEAGASDTAGLESFQVGGGPFQFGGKPTNPNGDFYLTKQEKQALGAGKQQAFGVPIAGPATSEHRPWCNLNFGATYCSCGADIAGEPIYEAG
;
A
#
# COMPACT_ATOMS: atom_id res chain seq x y z
N MET A 1 -6.36 -9.78 9.36
CA MET A 1 -5.00 -9.46 8.88
C MET A 1 -4.64 -10.52 7.86
N VAL A 2 -4.23 -10.14 6.64
CA VAL A 2 -3.81 -11.11 5.63
C VAL A 2 -2.51 -11.73 6.13
N GLU A 3 -2.49 -13.04 6.36
CA GLU A 3 -1.23 -13.74 6.67
C GLU A 3 -0.34 -13.69 5.43
N VAL A 4 0.73 -12.91 5.48
CA VAL A 4 1.66 -12.75 4.36
C VAL A 4 2.86 -13.64 4.61
N LEU A 5 3.00 -14.70 3.81
CA LEU A 5 4.15 -15.60 3.87
C LEU A 5 5.04 -15.46 2.63
N PRO A 6 6.37 -15.61 2.76
CA PRO A 6 7.11 -15.71 4.03
C PRO A 6 7.21 -14.37 4.79
N PHE A 7 7.26 -14.44 6.12
CA PHE A 7 7.57 -13.31 7.01
C PHE A 7 8.77 -13.68 7.90
N PRO A 8 9.82 -12.84 7.99
CA PRO A 8 10.09 -11.62 7.20
C PRO A 8 10.24 -11.90 5.69
N PHE A 9 10.16 -10.88 4.83
CA PHE A 9 10.18 -11.09 3.37
C PHE A 9 11.53 -11.57 2.81
N ALA A 10 12.60 -11.51 3.60
CA ALA A 10 13.94 -11.96 3.26
C ALA A 10 14.62 -12.55 4.50
N THR A 11 15.43 -13.58 4.28
CA THR A 11 16.31 -14.12 5.33
C THR A 11 17.61 -13.31 5.43
N LEU A 12 18.33 -13.46 6.55
CA LEU A 12 19.63 -12.81 6.74
C LEU A 12 20.67 -13.26 5.69
N ASP A 13 20.65 -14.53 5.29
CA ASP A 13 21.56 -15.06 4.26
C ASP A 13 21.31 -14.40 2.89
N GLU A 14 20.04 -14.34 2.48
CA GLU A 14 19.65 -13.65 1.24
C GLU A 14 19.98 -12.15 1.28
N PHE A 15 19.90 -11.52 2.45
CA PHE A 15 20.28 -10.12 2.63
C PHE A 15 21.79 -9.93 2.42
N LYS A 16 22.62 -10.76 3.05
CA LYS A 16 24.09 -10.73 2.89
C LYS A 16 24.53 -11.01 1.46
N GLN A 17 23.91 -11.98 0.77
CA GLN A 17 24.22 -12.26 -0.63
C GLN A 17 24.00 -11.04 -1.54
N ARG A 18 23.09 -10.13 -1.16
CA ARG A 18 22.76 -8.91 -1.93
C ARG A 18 23.59 -7.70 -1.51
N TRP A 19 24.28 -7.76 -0.37
CA TRP A 19 25.11 -6.68 0.15
C TRP A 19 26.51 -7.17 0.51
N PRO A 20 27.45 -7.14 -0.46
CA PRO A 20 28.83 -7.59 -0.24
C PRO A 20 29.57 -6.85 0.88
N ASP A 21 29.30 -5.55 1.04
CA ASP A 21 29.88 -4.68 2.09
C ASP A 21 29.10 -4.71 3.42
N PHE A 22 28.40 -5.80 3.74
CA PHE A 22 27.66 -5.90 5.00
C PHE A 22 28.62 -5.82 6.22
N PRO A 23 28.36 -4.93 7.19
CA PRO A 23 29.26 -4.73 8.33
C PRO A 23 29.38 -5.99 9.21
N ALA A 24 30.62 -6.36 9.54
CA ALA A 24 30.88 -7.51 10.41
C ALA A 24 30.32 -7.30 11.81
N GLY A 25 29.61 -8.30 12.35
CA GLY A 25 29.02 -8.25 13.70
C GLY A 25 27.65 -7.57 13.77
N ALA A 26 27.10 -7.09 12.66
CA ALA A 26 25.78 -6.47 12.61
C ALA A 26 24.62 -7.47 12.43
N ASP A 27 24.90 -8.78 12.52
CA ASP A 27 23.94 -9.87 12.24
C ASP A 27 22.66 -9.76 13.05
N ALA A 28 22.78 -9.65 14.38
CA ALA A 28 21.63 -9.57 15.28
C ALA A 28 20.78 -8.32 15.01
N HIS A 29 21.44 -7.20 14.73
CA HIS A 29 20.76 -5.94 14.40
C HIS A 29 20.02 -6.04 13.06
N ALA A 30 20.66 -6.62 12.04
CA ALA A 30 20.06 -6.82 10.74
C ALA A 30 18.83 -7.74 10.79
N THR A 31 18.86 -8.79 11.61
CA THR A 31 17.70 -9.67 11.80
C THR A 31 16.49 -8.90 12.34
N ILE A 32 16.68 -8.08 13.38
CA ILE A 32 15.61 -7.25 13.95
C ILE A 32 15.08 -6.26 12.90
N LEU A 33 15.98 -5.56 12.20
CA LEU A 33 15.57 -4.61 11.16
C LEU A 33 14.82 -5.26 10.00
N LEU A 34 15.12 -6.51 9.64
CA LEU A 34 14.39 -7.24 8.60
C LEU A 34 12.94 -7.52 9.01
N GLU A 35 12.70 -7.81 10.29
CA GLU A 35 11.35 -8.00 10.85
C GLU A 35 10.59 -6.67 10.90
N ASP A 36 11.20 -5.65 11.50
CA ASP A 36 10.59 -4.33 11.65
C ASP A 36 10.29 -3.68 10.30
N ALA A 37 11.23 -3.76 9.34
CA ALA A 37 11.03 -3.21 8.00
C ALA A 37 9.97 -3.99 7.21
N SER A 38 9.80 -5.30 7.45
CA SER A 38 8.72 -6.08 6.83
C SER A 38 7.36 -5.59 7.33
N GLN A 39 7.23 -5.35 8.63
CA GLN A 39 6.03 -4.79 9.23
C GLN A 39 5.76 -3.36 8.72
N PHE A 40 6.78 -2.51 8.71
CA PHE A 40 6.69 -1.15 8.18
C PHE A 40 6.19 -1.09 6.72
N ILE A 41 6.66 -2.00 5.86
CA ILE A 41 6.20 -2.08 4.48
C ILE A 41 4.70 -2.39 4.39
N LEU A 42 4.20 -3.30 5.24
CA LEU A 42 2.78 -3.66 5.28
C LEU A 42 1.92 -2.52 5.82
N ASP A 43 2.40 -1.80 6.83
CA ASP A 43 1.70 -0.65 7.42
C ASP A 43 1.60 0.51 6.43
N MET A 44 2.68 0.79 5.69
CA MET A 44 2.73 1.89 4.73
C MET A 44 2.07 1.56 3.39
N VAL A 45 2.12 0.29 2.97
CA VAL A 45 1.55 -0.16 1.69
C VAL A 45 0.82 -1.49 1.93
N PRO A 46 -0.45 -1.47 2.35
CA PRO A 46 -1.23 -2.69 2.59
C PRO A 46 -1.32 -3.60 1.35
N ALA A 47 -1.30 -3.00 0.15
CA ALA A 47 -1.27 -3.73 -1.12
C ALA A 47 0.00 -4.59 -1.32
N ALA A 48 1.07 -4.35 -0.55
CA ALA A 48 2.30 -5.13 -0.60
C ALA A 48 2.05 -6.61 -0.29
N GLY A 49 1.02 -6.96 0.49
CA GLY A 49 0.64 -8.34 0.74
C GLY A 49 0.39 -9.15 -0.54
N GLY A 50 -0.11 -8.51 -1.60
CA GLY A 50 -0.34 -9.13 -2.92
C GLY A 50 0.78 -8.95 -3.93
N ALA A 51 1.88 -8.28 -3.58
CA ALA A 51 3.04 -8.13 -4.47
C ALA A 51 3.82 -9.45 -4.58
N THR A 52 4.56 -9.63 -5.70
CA THR A 52 5.39 -10.83 -5.86
C THR A 52 6.43 -10.92 -4.75
N GLU A 53 6.73 -12.15 -4.31
CA GLU A 53 7.71 -12.38 -3.25
C GLU A 53 9.08 -11.77 -3.58
N SER A 54 9.53 -11.92 -4.82
CA SER A 54 10.78 -11.32 -5.31
C SER A 54 10.80 -9.79 -5.22
N THR A 55 9.66 -9.12 -5.43
CA THR A 55 9.53 -7.67 -5.32
C THR A 55 9.63 -7.23 -3.86
N ARG A 56 8.90 -7.91 -2.97
CA ARG A 56 8.94 -7.65 -1.52
C ARG A 56 10.35 -7.83 -0.97
N ARG A 57 10.98 -8.96 -1.30
CA ARG A 57 12.35 -9.29 -0.90
C ARG A 57 13.36 -8.24 -1.35
N ARG A 58 13.32 -7.87 -2.64
CA ARG A 58 14.22 -6.85 -3.20
C ARG A 58 14.07 -5.52 -2.47
N ILE A 59 12.84 -5.08 -2.21
CA ILE A 59 12.56 -3.78 -1.60
C ILE A 59 12.93 -3.79 -0.11
N LEU A 60 12.58 -4.85 0.62
CA LEU A 60 12.98 -5.02 2.02
C LEU A 60 14.49 -4.88 2.20
N CYS A 61 15.27 -5.62 1.42
CA CYS A 61 16.74 -5.54 1.50
C CYS A 61 17.26 -4.13 1.21
N GLN A 62 16.67 -3.41 0.25
CA GLN A 62 17.10 -2.04 -0.04
C GLN A 62 16.74 -1.06 1.08
N VAL A 63 15.57 -1.22 1.71
CA VAL A 63 15.13 -0.38 2.84
C VAL A 63 16.06 -0.57 4.05
N VAL A 64 16.31 -1.81 4.44
CA VAL A 64 17.18 -2.13 5.59
C VAL A 64 18.60 -1.66 5.33
N LYS A 65 19.14 -1.91 4.12
CA LYS A 65 20.46 -1.42 3.74
C LYS A 65 20.57 0.11 3.91
N ARG A 66 19.62 0.88 3.36
CA ARG A 66 19.64 2.34 3.46
C ARG A 66 19.51 2.85 4.89
N SER A 67 18.71 2.18 5.73
CA SER A 67 18.59 2.53 7.15
C SER A 67 19.90 2.28 7.91
N MET A 68 20.54 1.13 7.68
CA MET A 68 21.84 0.81 8.29
C MET A 68 22.95 1.77 7.83
N GLU A 69 23.02 2.09 6.53
CA GLU A 69 24.00 3.04 5.98
C GLU A 69 23.79 4.46 6.55
N ALA A 70 22.53 4.88 6.73
CA ALA A 70 22.20 6.16 7.33
C ALA A 70 22.57 6.21 8.83
N GLY A 71 22.28 5.16 9.59
CA GLY A 71 22.65 5.07 11.01
C GLY A 71 24.16 4.97 11.25
N ALA A 72 24.93 4.48 10.28
CA ALA A 72 26.40 4.47 10.33
C ALA A 72 27.02 5.82 9.93
N SER A 73 26.25 6.73 9.34
CA SER A 73 26.74 8.04 8.92
C SER A 73 26.69 9.04 10.07
N ASP A 74 27.73 9.86 10.24
CA ASP A 74 27.78 10.97 11.21
C ASP A 74 26.89 12.16 10.78
N THR A 75 25.86 11.90 9.97
CA THR A 75 24.93 12.91 9.45
C THR A 75 23.64 13.00 10.27
N ALA A 76 23.60 12.32 11.42
CA ALA A 76 22.49 12.33 12.35
C ALA A 76 22.09 13.75 12.76
N GLY A 77 20.84 14.13 12.46
CA GLY A 77 20.30 15.45 12.78
C GLY A 77 20.73 16.60 11.87
N LEU A 78 21.52 16.35 10.81
CA LEU A 78 21.87 17.39 9.83
C LEU A 78 20.79 17.55 8.75
N GLU A 79 20.18 18.73 8.66
CA GLU A 79 19.28 19.09 7.55
C GLU A 79 20.05 19.50 6.28
N SER A 80 21.20 20.16 6.46
CA SER A 80 22.12 20.54 5.40
C SER A 80 23.48 20.90 5.99
N PHE A 81 24.56 20.62 5.28
CA PHE A 81 25.89 21.09 5.65
C PHE A 81 26.52 21.85 4.49
N GLN A 82 27.28 22.89 4.84
CA GLN A 82 28.04 23.68 3.89
C GLN A 82 29.38 24.00 4.53
N VAL A 83 30.45 23.45 3.97
CA VAL A 83 31.82 23.61 4.44
C VAL A 83 32.58 24.39 3.37
N GLY A 84 32.95 25.62 3.72
CA GLY A 84 33.76 26.50 2.88
C GLY A 84 35.22 26.50 3.31
N GLY A 85 36.13 26.24 2.37
CA GLY A 85 37.57 26.30 2.58
C GLY A 85 38.24 27.05 1.41
N GLY A 86 38.46 28.36 1.56
CA GLY A 86 39.02 29.19 0.49
C GLY A 86 38.06 29.33 -0.71
N PRO A 87 38.54 29.27 -1.97
CA PRO A 87 37.69 29.48 -3.15
C PRO A 87 36.73 28.30 -3.44
N PHE A 88 36.76 27.22 -2.66
CA PHE A 88 35.91 26.06 -2.87
C PHE A 88 34.84 25.94 -1.77
N GLN A 89 33.63 25.63 -2.21
CA GLN A 89 32.48 25.37 -1.35
C GLN A 89 32.04 23.93 -1.59
N PHE A 90 31.97 23.13 -0.52
CA PHE A 90 31.37 21.80 -0.56
C PHE A 90 30.13 21.82 0.34
N GLY A 91 28.98 21.42 -0.21
CA GLY A 91 27.75 21.35 0.57
C GLY A 91 26.85 20.23 0.06
N GLY A 92 26.06 19.69 0.97
CA GLY A 92 25.15 18.58 0.70
C GLY A 92 23.97 18.57 1.65
N LYS A 93 22.92 17.86 1.25
CA LYS A 93 21.76 17.55 2.10
C LYS A 93 21.69 16.04 2.31
N PRO A 94 21.84 15.55 3.56
CA PRO A 94 21.64 14.13 3.84
C PRO A 94 20.20 13.73 3.51
N THR A 95 20.02 12.65 2.75
CA THR A 95 18.67 12.21 2.33
C THR A 95 17.91 11.50 3.45
N ASN A 96 18.62 10.88 4.40
CA ASN A 96 18.04 10.25 5.58
C ASN A 96 18.92 10.53 6.81
N PRO A 97 18.83 11.73 7.42
CA PRO A 97 19.63 12.07 8.59
C PRO A 97 19.34 11.18 9.79
N ASN A 98 18.09 10.77 9.98
CA ASN A 98 17.65 10.10 11.21
C ASN A 98 17.83 8.57 11.19
N GLY A 99 18.17 7.98 10.04
CA GLY A 99 18.29 6.52 9.92
C GLY A 99 16.95 5.77 9.85
N ASP A 100 15.82 6.49 9.75
CA ASP A 100 14.48 5.91 9.70
C ASP A 100 14.26 5.08 8.42
N PHE A 101 13.28 4.18 8.46
CA PHE A 101 12.83 3.49 7.26
C PHE A 101 12.06 4.43 6.34
N TYR A 102 12.40 4.42 5.05
CA TYR A 102 11.63 5.12 4.04
C TYR A 102 11.55 4.34 2.73
N LEU A 103 10.42 4.54 2.05
CA LEU A 103 10.13 3.99 0.73
C LEU A 103 10.18 5.08 -0.32
N THR A 104 10.94 4.85 -1.38
CA THR A 104 10.95 5.71 -2.57
C THR A 104 9.63 5.60 -3.32
N LYS A 105 9.33 6.61 -4.17
CA LYS A 105 8.12 6.61 -5.00
C LYS A 105 8.03 5.36 -5.90
N GLN A 106 9.16 4.95 -6.48
CA GLN A 106 9.23 3.79 -7.36
C GLN A 106 8.95 2.48 -6.60
N GLU A 107 9.45 2.34 -5.38
CA GLU A 107 9.21 1.16 -4.54
C GLU A 107 7.75 1.06 -4.11
N LYS A 108 7.14 2.19 -3.71
CA LYS A 108 5.69 2.24 -3.43
C LYS A 108 4.88 1.79 -4.65
N GLN A 109 5.23 2.27 -5.84
CA GLN A 109 4.58 1.86 -7.08
C GLN A 109 4.75 0.38 -7.41
N ALA A 110 5.94 -0.17 -7.18
CA ALA A 110 6.24 -1.59 -7.38
C ALA A 110 5.47 -2.49 -6.38
N LEU A 111 5.27 -2.03 -5.14
CA LEU A 111 4.46 -2.70 -4.12
C LEU A 111 2.94 -2.58 -4.37
N GLY A 112 2.53 -1.83 -5.39
CA GLY A 112 1.12 -1.65 -5.76
C GLY A 112 0.46 -0.40 -5.20
N ALA A 113 1.17 0.45 -4.44
CA ALA A 113 0.67 1.76 -4.03
C ALA A 113 0.66 2.75 -5.20
N GLY A 114 -0.38 3.60 -5.28
CA GLY A 114 -0.44 4.69 -6.25
C GLY A 114 -0.78 4.28 -7.69
N LYS A 115 -1.23 3.04 -7.93
CA LYS A 115 -1.90 2.67 -9.19
C LYS A 115 -3.29 3.30 -9.18
N GLN A 116 -3.60 4.16 -10.16
CA GLN A 116 -4.96 4.68 -10.30
C GLN A 116 -5.92 3.52 -10.60
N GLN A 117 -6.98 3.39 -9.81
CA GLN A 117 -8.06 2.47 -10.07
C GLN A 117 -9.29 3.26 -10.49
N ALA A 118 -9.86 2.91 -11.65
CA ALA A 118 -11.18 3.40 -12.04
C ALA A 118 -12.20 2.61 -11.23
N PHE A 119 -13.02 3.31 -10.43
CA PHE A 119 -14.19 2.74 -9.80
C PHE A 119 -15.44 3.36 -10.42
N GLY A 120 -16.41 2.52 -10.75
CA GLY A 120 -17.73 2.97 -11.16
C GLY A 120 -18.67 2.84 -9.97
N VAL A 121 -19.31 3.93 -9.57
CA VAL A 121 -20.46 3.85 -8.66
C VAL A 121 -21.70 3.68 -9.52
N PRO A 122 -22.49 2.60 -9.36
CA PRO A 122 -23.78 2.51 -10.03
C PRO A 122 -24.68 3.63 -9.51
N ILE A 123 -25.04 4.56 -10.38
CA ILE A 123 -25.96 5.68 -10.10
C ILE A 123 -27.43 5.28 -10.18
N ALA A 124 -27.72 4.09 -10.73
CA ALA A 124 -29.01 3.45 -10.58
C ALA A 124 -28.92 2.46 -9.41
N GLY A 125 -29.80 2.62 -8.41
CA GLY A 125 -30.03 1.58 -7.42
C GLY A 125 -30.39 0.26 -8.11
N PRO A 126 -30.25 -0.90 -7.45
CA PRO A 126 -30.75 -2.13 -8.02
C PRO A 126 -32.21 -1.87 -8.40
N ALA A 127 -32.56 -2.15 -9.66
CA ALA A 127 -33.93 -2.02 -10.15
C ALA A 127 -34.79 -3.06 -9.42
N THR A 128 -35.09 -2.82 -8.15
CA THR A 128 -36.06 -3.56 -7.38
C THR A 128 -37.37 -2.82 -7.54
N SER A 129 -38.32 -3.56 -8.10
CA SER A 129 -39.69 -3.20 -8.48
C SER A 129 -39.80 -2.15 -9.59
N GLU A 130 -40.15 -2.63 -10.79
CA GLU A 130 -40.86 -1.92 -11.85
C GLU A 130 -42.28 -1.51 -11.40
N HIS A 131 -42.46 -1.21 -10.11
CA HIS A 131 -43.71 -0.80 -9.51
C HIS A 131 -43.51 0.49 -8.74
N ARG A 132 -44.48 1.38 -8.88
CA ARG A 132 -44.46 2.66 -8.20
C ARG A 132 -44.40 2.48 -6.68
N PRO A 133 -43.84 3.45 -5.94
CA PRO A 133 -43.71 3.37 -4.49
C PRO A 133 -45.03 3.16 -3.74
N TRP A 134 -46.15 3.56 -4.36
CA TRP A 134 -47.51 3.40 -3.84
C TRP A 134 -48.25 2.18 -4.39
N CYS A 135 -47.57 1.30 -5.14
CA CYS A 135 -48.16 0.05 -5.59
C CYS A 135 -48.48 -0.85 -4.40
N ASN A 136 -49.60 -1.56 -4.46
CA ASN A 136 -49.99 -2.54 -3.45
C ASN A 136 -48.91 -3.62 -3.21
N LEU A 137 -48.10 -3.94 -4.21
CA LEU A 137 -46.94 -4.84 -4.08
C LEU A 137 -45.87 -4.31 -3.11
N ASN A 138 -45.66 -2.99 -3.05
CA ASN A 138 -44.78 -2.37 -2.05
C ASN A 138 -45.35 -2.42 -0.63
N PHE A 139 -46.63 -2.69 -0.48
CA PHE A 139 -47.32 -2.87 0.80
C PHE A 139 -47.59 -4.35 1.14
N GLY A 140 -47.01 -5.29 0.38
CA GLY A 140 -47.07 -6.73 0.65
C GLY A 140 -48.33 -7.44 0.17
N ALA A 141 -49.15 -6.80 -0.68
CA ALA A 141 -50.22 -7.49 -1.39
C ALA A 141 -49.65 -8.38 -2.51
N THR A 142 -50.43 -9.36 -2.96
CA THR A 142 -50.07 -10.28 -4.07
C THR A 142 -50.52 -9.80 -5.44
N TYR A 143 -50.99 -8.55 -5.56
CA TYR A 143 -51.59 -7.96 -6.77
C TYR A 143 -51.09 -6.53 -7.00
N CYS A 144 -50.98 -6.11 -8.27
CA CYS A 144 -50.52 -4.77 -8.63
C CYS A 144 -51.68 -3.77 -8.55
N SER A 145 -51.44 -2.55 -8.07
CA SER A 145 -52.44 -1.46 -8.19
C SER A 145 -52.74 -1.11 -9.64
N CYS A 146 -51.82 -1.41 -10.55
CA CYS A 146 -51.94 -1.19 -11.97
C CYS A 146 -52.83 -2.19 -12.72
N GLY A 147 -53.21 -3.30 -12.07
CA GLY A 147 -54.03 -4.37 -12.66
C GLY A 147 -53.33 -5.21 -13.74
N ALA A 148 -52.01 -5.06 -13.92
CA ALA A 148 -51.23 -5.86 -14.87
C ALA A 148 -51.24 -7.37 -14.55
N ASP A 149 -51.42 -7.73 -13.28
CA ASP A 149 -51.61 -9.11 -12.82
C ASP A 149 -52.92 -9.75 -13.31
N ILE A 150 -53.89 -8.93 -13.73
CA ILE A 150 -55.19 -9.39 -14.24
C ILE A 150 -55.25 -9.32 -15.77
N ALA A 151 -54.75 -8.23 -16.35
CA ALA A 151 -54.89 -7.93 -17.77
C ALA A 151 -53.63 -8.24 -18.62
N GLY A 152 -52.50 -8.58 -17.99
CA GLY A 152 -51.22 -8.77 -18.67
C GLY A 152 -50.52 -7.46 -19.07
N GLU A 153 -51.23 -6.33 -18.98
CA GLU A 153 -50.74 -4.97 -19.19
C GLU A 153 -51.39 -4.02 -18.16
N PRO A 154 -50.74 -2.89 -17.80
CA PRO A 154 -51.31 -1.96 -16.83
C PRO A 154 -52.57 -1.32 -17.41
N ILE A 155 -53.71 -1.61 -16.76
CA ILE A 155 -55.02 -1.03 -17.10
C ILE A 155 -55.25 0.31 -16.41
N TYR A 156 -54.55 0.57 -15.30
CA TYR A 156 -54.57 1.83 -14.57
C TYR A 156 -53.15 2.22 -14.17
N GLU A 157 -52.80 3.51 -14.28
CA GLU A 157 -51.47 4.05 -13.99
C GLU A 157 -50.32 3.37 -14.80
N ALA A 158 -49.12 3.96 -14.81
CA ALA A 158 -47.96 3.31 -15.44
C ALA A 158 -47.35 2.31 -14.45
N GLY A 159 -47.07 1.08 -14.95
CA GLY A 159 -46.51 -0.08 -14.24
C GLY A 159 -45.51 0.26 -13.16
#